data_AF-A0A1V6WUV6-F1
#
_entry.id   AF-A0A1V6WUV6-F1
#
_cell.length_a   1.000
_cell.length_b   1.000
_cell.length_c   1.000
_cell.angle_alpha   90.00
_cell.angle_beta   90.00
_cell.angle_gamma   90.00
#
_symmetry.space_group_name_H-M   'P 1'
#
loop_
_entity.id
_entity.type
_entity.pdbx_description
1 polymer ?
#
loop_
_entity_poly.entity_id
_entity_poly.type
_entity_poly.pdbx_seq_one_letter_code
_entity_poly.pdbx_strand_id
1 'polypeptide(L)'
;MSALVHDSPDRAVTAIEPSTGSDNFATWKRVMTSYLKARQVWDVVSGDLQRPGCLFKYAKPITADIHPLVEPHLNGAVRQRAIEARLEVEVQAFERHREWSRREAEANHTIFRYLSPHISVHVAGLETSRDLWNELEERYRRMELATFCELFAQLRETTGERCGSAREFVDR
;
A
#
# COMPACT_ATOMS: atom_id res chain seq x y z
N MET A 1 33.33 -0.41 29.39
CA MET A 1 33.03 -0.11 27.97
C MET A 1 31.67 -0.69 27.66
N SER A 2 30.62 0.14 27.66
CA SER A 2 29.24 -0.29 27.45
C SER A 2 28.95 -0.28 25.94
N ALA A 3 28.78 -1.46 25.34
CA ALA A 3 28.32 -1.57 23.97
C ALA A 3 26.81 -1.31 23.96
N LEU A 4 26.42 -0.21 23.32
CA LEU A 4 25.03 0.09 22.98
C LEU A 4 24.53 -1.04 22.06
N VAL A 5 23.77 -1.96 22.64
CA VAL A 5 22.94 -2.89 21.88
C VAL A 5 21.92 -2.02 21.18
N HIS A 6 22.16 -1.72 19.91
CA HIS A 6 21.13 -1.21 19.03
C HIS A 6 20.02 -2.25 19.02
N ASP A 7 18.94 -1.94 19.74
CA ASP A 7 17.73 -2.73 19.75
C ASP A 7 17.15 -2.65 18.34
N SER A 8 17.41 -3.69 17.55
CA SER A 8 16.89 -3.80 16.20
C SER A 8 15.37 -3.91 16.29
N PRO A 9 14.59 -3.05 15.60
CA PRO A 9 13.13 -3.08 15.64
C PRO A 9 12.53 -4.39 15.11
N ASP A 10 13.35 -5.29 14.57
CA ASP A 10 12.96 -6.62 14.10
C ASP A 10 12.67 -7.64 15.21
N ARG A 11 12.97 -7.34 16.48
CA ARG A 11 12.98 -8.37 17.54
C ARG A 11 11.60 -8.86 18.02
N ALA A 12 10.50 -8.28 17.53
CA ALA A 12 9.14 -8.69 17.86
C ALA A 12 8.23 -8.85 16.64
N VAL A 13 8.77 -9.30 15.50
CA VAL A 13 7.92 -9.71 14.37
C VAL A 13 7.27 -11.04 14.73
N THR A 14 6.06 -11.00 15.29
CA THR A 14 5.11 -12.12 15.22
C THR A 14 5.12 -12.58 13.77
N ALA A 15 5.54 -13.82 13.50
CA ALA A 15 5.68 -14.32 12.14
C ALA A 15 4.36 -14.10 11.39
N ILE A 16 4.35 -13.15 10.45
CA ILE A 16 3.18 -12.91 9.62
C ILE A 16 3.08 -14.11 8.69
N GLU A 17 2.05 -14.93 8.89
CA GLU A 17 1.74 -16.03 7.98
C GLU A 17 1.47 -15.45 6.58
N PRO A 18 2.05 -15.99 5.50
CA PRO A 18 1.78 -15.50 4.16
C PRO A 18 0.29 -15.62 3.79
N SER A 19 -0.24 -14.67 3.02
CA SER A 19 -1.57 -14.82 2.43
C SER A 19 -1.56 -16.02 1.47
N THR A 20 -2.47 -16.96 1.66
CA THR A 20 -2.62 -18.17 0.83
C THR A 20 -3.91 -18.19 0.04
N GLY A 21 -4.82 -17.25 0.27
CA GLY A 21 -6.09 -17.15 -0.46
C GLY A 21 -7.20 -16.61 0.41
N SER A 22 -8.45 -16.94 0.07
CA SER A 22 -9.65 -16.59 0.85
C SER A 22 -9.49 -16.94 2.32
N ASP A 23 -8.98 -18.12 2.58
CA ASP A 23 -9.12 -18.81 3.87
C ASP A 23 -8.43 -18.04 4.99
N ASN A 24 -7.33 -17.35 4.68
CA ASN A 24 -6.59 -16.56 5.65
C ASN A 24 -6.53 -15.06 5.33
N PHE A 25 -7.14 -14.60 4.22
CA PHE A 25 -7.00 -13.21 3.78
C PHE A 25 -7.48 -12.20 4.82
N ALA A 26 -8.64 -12.42 5.46
CA ALA A 26 -9.17 -11.47 6.45
C ALA A 26 -8.22 -11.30 7.65
N THR A 27 -7.67 -12.40 8.16
CA THR A 27 -6.70 -12.40 9.26
C THR A 27 -5.38 -11.76 8.81
N TRP A 28 -4.86 -12.18 7.65
CA TRP A 28 -3.64 -11.64 7.05
C TRP A 28 -3.75 -10.13 6.87
N LYS A 29 -4.86 -9.65 6.30
CA LYS A 29 -5.13 -8.23 6.04
C LYS A 29 -5.03 -7.43 7.33
N ARG A 30 -5.69 -7.88 8.40
CA ARG A 30 -5.68 -7.21 9.71
C ARG A 30 -4.25 -7.10 10.29
N VAL A 31 -3.49 -8.21 10.23
CA VAL A 31 -2.11 -8.25 10.74
C VAL A 31 -1.20 -7.37 9.88
N MET A 32 -1.29 -7.49 8.56
CA MET A 32 -0.49 -6.73 7.60
C MET A 32 -0.76 -5.22 7.71
N THR A 33 -2.02 -4.79 7.82
CA THR A 33 -2.35 -3.38 8.08
C THR A 33 -1.69 -2.88 9.36
N SER A 34 -1.71 -3.68 10.44
CA SER A 34 -1.09 -3.31 11.71
C SER A 34 0.44 -3.20 11.57
N TYR A 35 1.05 -4.11 10.82
CA TYR A 35 2.49 -4.11 10.54
C TYR A 35 2.91 -2.88 9.71
N LEU A 36 2.18 -2.56 8.63
CA LEU A 36 2.43 -1.38 7.80
C LEU A 36 2.24 -0.07 8.57
N LYS A 37 1.31 -0.03 9.52
CA LYS A 37 1.15 1.12 10.43
C LYS A 37 2.33 1.27 11.38
N ALA A 38 2.81 0.17 11.97
CA ALA A 38 3.97 0.18 12.86
C ALA A 38 5.24 0.66 12.14
N ARG A 39 5.39 0.31 10.84
CA ARG A 39 6.48 0.79 9.97
C ARG A 39 6.27 2.20 9.42
N GLN A 40 5.15 2.84 9.73
CA GLN A 40 4.78 4.14 9.19
C GLN A 40 4.84 4.16 7.65
N VAL A 41 4.20 3.21 6.98
CA VAL A 41 4.05 3.21 5.51
C VAL A 41 2.61 2.99 5.05
N TRP A 42 1.69 2.79 6.00
CA TRP A 42 0.28 2.52 5.73
C TRP A 42 -0.44 3.64 4.97
N ASP A 43 -0.08 4.90 5.21
CA ASP A 43 -0.67 6.07 4.56
C ASP A 43 -0.44 6.10 3.03
N VAL A 44 0.64 5.48 2.54
CA VAL A 44 0.84 5.28 1.10
C VAL A 44 -0.15 4.24 0.55
N VAL A 45 -0.37 3.15 1.29
CA VAL A 45 -1.25 2.04 0.90
C VAL A 45 -2.73 2.43 0.97
N SER A 46 -3.16 3.09 2.06
CA SER A 46 -4.50 3.68 2.14
C SER A 46 -4.67 4.83 1.14
N GLY A 47 -3.55 5.44 0.77
CA GLY A 47 -3.45 6.61 -0.10
C GLY A 47 -3.94 7.90 0.54
N ASP A 48 -3.87 7.97 1.87
CA ASP A 48 -3.91 9.25 2.60
C ASP A 48 -2.70 10.11 2.20
N LEU A 49 -1.55 9.48 1.94
CA LEU A 49 -0.38 10.13 1.36
C LEU A 49 -0.34 9.94 -0.16
N GLN A 50 -0.70 11.00 -0.87
CA GLN A 50 -0.69 11.06 -2.33
C GLN A 50 0.72 11.17 -2.90
N ARG A 51 0.94 10.57 -4.09
CA ARG A 51 2.19 10.70 -4.84
C ARG A 51 2.45 12.18 -5.16
N PRO A 52 3.56 12.79 -4.68
CA PRO A 52 3.84 14.19 -4.96
C PRO A 52 4.07 14.44 -6.44
N GLY A 53 3.50 15.53 -6.96
CA GLY A 53 3.88 16.07 -8.26
C GLY A 53 5.34 16.54 -8.20
N CYS A 54 6.16 16.06 -9.13
CA CYS A 54 7.58 16.39 -9.15
C CYS A 54 8.10 16.38 -10.60
N LEU A 55 8.77 17.47 -10.98
CA LEU A 55 9.38 17.60 -12.32
C LEU A 55 10.62 16.71 -12.45
N PHE A 56 11.38 16.57 -11.36
CA PHE A 56 12.64 15.84 -11.31
C PHE A 56 12.48 14.58 -10.46
N LYS A 57 12.40 13.40 -11.08
CA LYS A 57 12.12 12.15 -10.33
C LYS A 57 13.38 11.39 -9.92
N TYR A 58 14.45 11.50 -10.71
CA TYR A 58 15.61 10.61 -10.63
C TYR A 58 16.87 11.29 -10.10
N ALA A 59 16.95 12.61 -10.22
CA ALA A 59 18.10 13.40 -9.80
C ALA A 59 17.62 14.67 -9.10
N LYS A 60 18.37 15.09 -8.07
CA LYS A 60 18.11 16.34 -7.36
C LYS A 60 18.38 17.51 -8.32
N PRO A 61 17.43 18.44 -8.51
CA PRO A 61 17.60 19.53 -9.46
C PRO A 61 18.75 20.44 -9.05
N ILE A 62 19.44 20.97 -10.06
CA ILE A 62 20.50 21.97 -9.92
C ILE A 62 20.14 23.25 -10.67
N THR A 63 20.87 24.34 -10.39
CA THR A 63 20.64 25.66 -11.01
C THR A 63 20.58 25.60 -12.54
N ALA A 64 21.40 24.76 -13.18
CA ALA A 64 21.41 24.59 -14.63
C ALA A 64 20.08 24.05 -15.19
N ASP A 65 19.41 23.16 -14.44
CA ASP A 65 18.11 22.60 -14.83
C ASP A 65 16.97 23.62 -14.73
N ILE A 66 17.13 24.60 -13.84
CA ILE A 66 16.14 25.63 -13.56
C ILE A 66 16.27 26.83 -14.50
N HIS A 67 17.48 27.10 -14.96
CA HIS A 67 17.77 28.21 -15.88
C HIS A 67 16.84 28.31 -17.11
N PRO A 68 16.49 27.21 -17.82
CA PRO A 68 15.56 27.27 -18.94
C PRO A 68 14.08 27.43 -18.53
N LEU A 69 13.75 27.23 -17.25
CA LEU A 69 12.38 27.31 -16.72
C LEU A 69 12.00 28.73 -16.26
N VAL A 70 12.95 29.66 -16.24
CA VAL A 70 12.75 31.04 -15.79
C VAL A 70 12.79 32.00 -16.98
N GLU A 71 11.90 32.99 -16.96
CA GLU A 71 11.71 33.96 -18.03
C GLU A 71 13.03 34.66 -18.44
N PRO A 72 13.40 34.62 -19.74
CA PRO A 72 14.68 35.16 -20.20
C PRO A 72 14.79 36.68 -20.13
N HIS A 73 13.66 37.38 -20.15
CA HIS A 73 13.60 38.84 -20.27
C HIS A 73 13.73 39.56 -18.91
N LEU A 74 13.78 38.82 -17.81
CA LEU A 74 14.04 39.37 -16.48
C LEU A 74 15.44 39.96 -16.39
N ASN A 75 15.60 41.07 -15.67
CA ASN A 75 16.91 41.67 -15.42
C ASN A 75 17.84 40.68 -14.68
N GLY A 76 19.16 40.80 -14.82
CA GLY A 76 20.11 39.81 -14.29
C GLY A 76 19.92 39.48 -12.80
N ALA A 77 19.70 40.48 -11.95
CA ALA A 77 19.55 40.26 -10.50
C ALA A 77 18.19 39.64 -10.12
N VAL A 78 17.11 40.08 -10.77
CA VAL A 78 15.75 39.56 -10.58
C VAL A 78 15.66 38.14 -11.13
N ARG A 79 16.27 37.89 -12.29
CA ARG A 79 16.34 36.58 -12.91
C ARG A 79 17.09 35.59 -12.04
N GLN A 80 18.23 35.99 -11.48
CA GLN A 80 19.00 35.14 -10.57
C GLN A 80 18.21 34.76 -9.32
N ARG A 81 17.51 35.73 -8.69
CA ARG A 81 16.62 35.45 -7.55
C ARG A 81 15.46 34.53 -7.92
N ALA A 82 14.88 34.69 -9.10
CA ALA A 82 13.80 33.83 -9.58
C ALA A 82 14.29 32.38 -9.81
N ILE A 83 15.51 32.20 -10.33
CA ILE A 83 16.16 30.89 -10.47
C ILE A 83 16.37 30.24 -9.09
N GLU A 84 16.91 30.98 -8.12
CA GLU A 84 17.14 30.48 -6.76
C GLU A 84 15.84 30.06 -6.07
N ALA A 85 14.81 30.91 -6.12
CA ALA A 85 13.51 30.62 -5.53
C ALA A 85 12.85 29.40 -6.21
N ARG A 86 12.95 29.29 -7.54
CA ARG A 86 12.42 28.13 -8.27
C ARG A 86 13.19 26.86 -7.96
N LEU A 87 14.52 26.93 -7.85
CA LEU A 87 15.37 25.80 -7.46
C LEU A 87 14.97 25.28 -6.08
N GLU A 88 14.76 26.16 -5.11
CA GLU A 88 14.33 25.77 -3.77
C GLU A 88 13.00 25.00 -3.79
N VAL A 89 12.00 25.50 -4.52
CA VAL A 89 10.70 24.84 -4.68
C VAL A 89 10.86 23.45 -5.30
N GLU A 90 11.63 23.32 -6.37
CA GLU A 90 11.84 22.05 -7.07
C GLU A 90 12.66 21.05 -6.23
N VAL A 91 13.63 21.52 -5.45
CA VAL A 91 14.36 20.70 -4.47
C VAL A 91 13.40 20.17 -3.40
N GLN A 92 12.53 21.02 -2.85
CA GLN A 92 11.54 20.57 -1.87
C GLN A 92 10.54 19.57 -2.47
N ALA A 93 10.12 19.76 -3.72
CA ALA A 93 9.29 18.79 -4.44
C ALA A 93 10.02 17.45 -4.65
N PHE A 94 11.31 17.49 -5.02
CA PHE A 94 12.16 16.32 -5.16
C PHE A 94 12.26 15.53 -3.86
N GLU A 95 12.58 16.18 -2.74
CA GLU A 95 12.73 15.46 -1.46
C GLU A 95 11.40 14.84 -0.99
N ARG A 96 10.27 15.53 -1.19
CA ARG A 96 8.93 14.95 -0.92
C ARG A 96 8.68 13.73 -1.79
N HIS A 97 8.98 13.79 -3.09
CA HIS A 97 8.80 12.66 -4.00
C HIS A 97 9.72 11.49 -3.66
N ARG A 98 10.97 11.77 -3.29
CA ARG A 98 11.95 10.77 -2.87
C ARG A 98 11.51 10.03 -1.61
N GLU A 99 11.06 10.76 -0.60
CA GLU A 99 10.57 10.15 0.63
C GLU A 99 9.30 9.33 0.39
N TRP A 100 8.36 9.85 -0.42
CA TRP A 100 7.19 9.08 -0.85
C TRP A 100 7.60 7.78 -1.54
N SER A 101 8.51 7.85 -2.52
CA SER A 101 8.99 6.70 -3.28
C SER A 101 9.69 5.67 -2.40
N ARG A 102 10.43 6.11 -1.36
CA ARG A 102 11.04 5.23 -0.38
C ARG A 102 9.98 4.43 0.40
N ARG A 103 8.95 5.11 0.89
CA ARG A 103 7.84 4.47 1.65
C ARG A 103 6.99 3.58 0.78
N GLU A 104 6.74 3.98 -0.46
CA GLU A 104 6.07 3.17 -1.48
C GLU A 104 6.83 1.87 -1.76
N ALA A 105 8.14 1.94 -2.01
CA ALA A 105 8.96 0.76 -2.22
C ALA A 105 8.99 -0.17 -0.99
N GLU A 106 9.07 0.42 0.21
CA GLU A 106 9.02 -0.33 1.47
C GLU A 106 7.67 -1.03 1.66
N ALA A 107 6.55 -0.34 1.44
CA ALA A 107 5.22 -0.91 1.52
C ALA A 107 5.02 -2.03 0.50
N ASN A 108 5.39 -1.79 -0.76
CA ASN A 108 5.29 -2.75 -1.85
C ASN A 108 6.10 -4.03 -1.53
N HIS A 109 7.38 -3.86 -1.18
CA HIS A 109 8.25 -4.97 -0.79
C HIS A 109 7.69 -5.75 0.41
N THR A 110 7.22 -5.04 1.43
CA THR A 110 6.66 -5.65 2.64
C THR A 110 5.45 -6.50 2.30
N ILE A 111 4.48 -5.97 1.56
CA ILE A 111 3.28 -6.72 1.22
C ILE A 111 3.65 -7.94 0.37
N PHE A 112 4.42 -7.73 -0.70
CA PHE A 112 4.79 -8.78 -1.66
C PHE A 112 5.54 -9.94 -0.99
N ARG A 113 6.41 -9.65 -0.02
CA ARG A 113 7.16 -10.66 0.75
C ARG A 113 6.26 -11.65 1.49
N TYR A 114 5.06 -11.23 1.89
CA TYR A 114 4.10 -12.05 2.65
C TYR A 114 2.90 -12.48 1.79
N LEU A 115 3.08 -12.54 0.47
CA LEU A 115 2.16 -13.21 -0.44
C LEU A 115 2.74 -14.56 -0.84
N SER A 116 1.88 -15.57 -0.95
CA SER A 116 2.28 -16.83 -1.57
C SER A 116 2.58 -16.64 -3.07
N PRO A 117 3.43 -17.48 -3.67
CA PRO A 117 3.78 -17.36 -5.08
C PRO A 117 2.58 -17.34 -6.04
N HIS A 118 1.52 -18.12 -5.73
CA HIS A 118 0.31 -18.19 -6.56
C HIS A 118 -0.56 -16.92 -6.48
N ILE A 119 -0.42 -16.09 -5.44
CA ILE A 119 -1.07 -14.78 -5.37
C ILE A 119 -0.19 -13.73 -6.01
N SER A 120 1.12 -13.79 -5.77
CA SER A 120 2.10 -12.82 -6.27
C SER A 120 2.05 -12.65 -7.78
N VAL A 121 1.82 -13.73 -8.54
CA VAL A 121 1.69 -13.66 -10.02
C VAL A 121 0.53 -12.77 -10.48
N HIS A 122 -0.51 -12.62 -9.68
CA HIS A 122 -1.69 -11.84 -10.04
C HIS A 122 -1.57 -10.35 -9.76
N VAL A 123 -0.66 -9.99 -8.86
CA VAL A 123 -0.36 -8.59 -8.52
C VAL A 123 0.96 -8.11 -9.13
N ALA A 124 1.68 -9.01 -9.81
CA ALA A 124 2.91 -8.69 -10.51
C ALA A 124 2.64 -7.65 -11.61
N GLY A 125 3.36 -6.54 -11.56
CA GLY A 125 3.26 -5.46 -12.54
C GLY A 125 2.32 -4.30 -12.15
N LEU A 126 1.62 -4.40 -11.02
CA LEU A 126 0.89 -3.24 -10.47
C LEU A 126 1.88 -2.15 -10.04
N GLU A 127 1.56 -0.90 -10.39
CA GLU A 127 2.50 0.22 -10.23
C GLU A 127 2.69 0.66 -8.78
N THR A 128 1.66 0.50 -7.94
CA THR A 128 1.69 0.95 -6.55
C THR A 128 1.24 -0.12 -5.57
N SER A 129 1.74 0.01 -4.34
CA SER A 129 1.34 -0.77 -3.18
C SER A 129 -0.16 -0.63 -2.90
N ARG A 130 -0.74 0.54 -3.20
CA ARG A 130 -2.18 0.78 -3.16
C ARG A 130 -2.94 -0.04 -4.19
N ASP A 131 -2.49 -0.05 -5.44
CA ASP A 131 -3.14 -0.84 -6.51
C ASP A 131 -3.08 -2.33 -6.17
N LEU A 132 -1.91 -2.79 -5.70
CA LEU A 132 -1.73 -4.14 -5.18
C LEU A 132 -2.73 -4.45 -4.06
N TRP A 133 -2.82 -3.59 -3.06
CA TRP A 133 -3.72 -3.79 -1.92
C TRP A 133 -5.19 -3.85 -2.36
N ASN A 134 -5.60 -2.95 -3.25
CA ASN A 134 -6.95 -2.91 -3.80
C ASN A 134 -7.30 -4.16 -4.61
N GLU A 135 -6.37 -4.65 -5.44
CA GLU A 135 -6.55 -5.89 -6.22
C GLU A 135 -6.73 -7.10 -5.30
N LEU A 136 -5.93 -7.21 -4.24
CA LEU A 136 -6.10 -8.26 -3.23
C LEU A 136 -7.47 -8.15 -2.55
N GLU A 137 -7.85 -6.95 -2.10
CA GLU A 137 -9.15 -6.74 -1.48
C GLU A 137 -10.30 -7.12 -2.42
N GLU A 138 -10.28 -6.68 -3.67
CA GLU A 138 -11.34 -6.98 -4.63
C GLU A 138 -11.42 -8.47 -4.93
N ARG A 139 -10.28 -9.14 -5.14
CA ARG A 139 -10.22 -10.58 -5.42
C ARG A 139 -10.88 -11.40 -4.30
N TYR A 140 -10.54 -11.12 -3.06
CA TYR A 140 -11.03 -11.92 -1.93
C TYR A 140 -12.39 -11.48 -1.40
N ARG A 141 -12.78 -10.21 -1.59
CA ARG A 141 -14.15 -9.73 -1.33
C ARG A 141 -15.18 -10.45 -2.21
N ARG A 142 -14.87 -10.67 -3.49
CA ARG A 142 -15.78 -11.39 -4.43
C ARG A 142 -15.94 -12.86 -4.04
N MET A 143 -14.89 -13.47 -3.50
CA MET A 143 -14.93 -14.86 -3.06
C MET A 143 -15.74 -15.05 -1.78
N GLU A 144 -15.59 -14.14 -0.80
CA GLU A 144 -16.45 -14.13 0.40
C GLU A 144 -17.94 -13.99 0.05
N LEU A 145 -18.28 -13.13 -0.92
CA LEU A 145 -19.66 -12.94 -1.36
C LEU A 145 -20.23 -14.18 -2.07
N ALA A 146 -19.46 -14.83 -2.93
CA ALA A 146 -19.89 -16.05 -3.62
C ALA A 146 -20.14 -17.19 -2.62
N THR A 147 -19.20 -17.43 -1.71
CA THR A 147 -19.37 -18.42 -0.64
C THR A 147 -20.56 -18.09 0.26
N PHE A 148 -20.75 -16.82 0.62
CA PHE A 148 -21.92 -16.39 1.37
C PHE A 148 -23.23 -16.63 0.61
N CYS A 149 -23.29 -16.30 -0.68
CA CYS A 149 -24.47 -16.55 -1.52
C CYS A 149 -24.78 -18.04 -1.65
N GLU A 150 -23.78 -18.89 -1.81
CA GLU A 150 -23.94 -20.35 -1.85
C GLU A 150 -24.44 -20.89 -0.51
N LEU A 151 -23.85 -20.49 0.60
CA LEU A 151 -24.32 -20.86 1.94
C LEU A 151 -25.74 -20.37 2.20
N PHE A 152 -26.08 -19.17 1.75
CA PHE A 152 -27.43 -18.62 1.90
C PHE A 152 -28.45 -19.34 1.00
N ALA A 153 -28.05 -19.73 -0.22
CA ALA A 153 -28.86 -20.56 -1.10
C ALA A 153 -29.10 -21.96 -0.49
N GLN A 154 -28.05 -22.59 0.05
CA GLN A 154 -28.15 -23.85 0.78
C GLN A 154 -29.05 -23.72 2.02
N LEU A 155 -28.96 -22.62 2.77
CA LEU A 155 -29.84 -22.34 3.91
C LEU A 155 -31.31 -22.17 3.47
N ARG A 156 -31.54 -21.47 2.35
CA ARG A 156 -32.89 -21.31 1.77
C ARG A 156 -33.46 -22.63 1.24
N GLU A 157 -32.63 -23.48 0.65
CA GLU A 157 -33.04 -24.79 0.15
C GLU A 157 -33.29 -25.79 1.28
N THR A 158 -32.50 -25.73 2.36
CA THR A 158 -32.71 -26.56 3.56
C THR A 158 -33.96 -26.15 4.35
N THR A 159 -34.32 -24.87 4.36
CA THR A 159 -35.57 -24.38 4.95
C THR A 159 -36.83 -24.70 4.13
N GLY A 160 -36.68 -25.06 2.84
CA GLY A 160 -37.80 -25.24 1.91
C GLY A 160 -38.49 -26.61 1.93
N GLU A 161 -37.79 -27.72 2.16
CA GLU A 161 -38.38 -29.06 1.86
C GLU A 161 -38.08 -30.20 2.85
N ARG A 162 -37.36 -30.01 3.97
CA ARG A 162 -36.90 -31.18 4.78
C ARG A 162 -36.95 -31.05 6.30
N CYS A 163 -37.89 -30.31 6.88
CA CYS A 163 -38.09 -30.35 8.33
C CYS A 163 -39.54 -30.69 8.66
N GLY A 164 -39.75 -31.85 9.31
CA GLY A 164 -41.06 -32.27 9.79
C GLY A 164 -41.52 -31.46 11.01
N SER A 165 -40.61 -30.72 11.65
CA SER A 165 -40.92 -29.74 12.70
C SER A 165 -39.79 -28.70 12.88
N ALA A 166 -40.12 -27.55 13.47
CA ALA A 166 -39.18 -26.48 13.79
C ALA A 166 -38.05 -26.90 14.76
N ARG A 167 -38.25 -27.95 15.57
CA ARG A 167 -37.25 -28.47 16.51
C ARG A 167 -36.10 -29.19 15.80
N GLU A 168 -36.43 -29.90 14.71
CA GLU A 168 -35.49 -30.66 13.90
C GLU A 168 -34.55 -29.76 13.07
N PHE A 169 -34.94 -28.50 12.86
CA PHE A 169 -34.17 -27.48 12.16
C PHE A 169 -33.12 -26.80 13.07
N VAL A 170 -33.39 -26.69 14.37
CA VAL A 170 -32.52 -25.97 15.33
C VAL A 170 -31.40 -26.86 15.88
N ASP A 171 -31.59 -28.17 15.89
CA ASP A 171 -30.62 -29.16 16.42
C ASP A 171 -29.59 -29.65 15.38
N ARG A 172 -29.57 -29.06 14.17
CA ARG A 172 -28.60 -29.35 13.09
C ARG A 172 -27.55 -28.26 12.95
#